data_AF-A0A9P1A5B4-F1
#
_entry.id   AF-A0A9P1A5B4-F1
#
_cell.length_a   1.000
_cell.length_b   1.000
_cell.length_c   1.000
_cell.angle_alpha   90.00
_cell.angle_beta   90.00
_cell.angle_gamma   90.00
#
_symmetry.space_group_name_H-M   'P 1'
#
loop_
_entity.id
_entity.type
_entity.pdbx_description
1 polymer ?
#
loop_
_entity_poly.entity_id
_entity_poly.type
_entity_poly.pdbx_seq_one_letter_code
_entity_poly.pdbx_strand_id
1 'polypeptide(L)'
;MSPKYTFLKLPSVPTVPEDSQSLIAEVLRCNAFVDDTVYKNVGHILKEPERGIRAEATRLVKMRYIAVVYHAIGDVRKREELRKLAEKMEKCKVPMMKKEQDLFFRSLFPSESMPDFKKCLYKSDLVLCYFRRELNQGKFENIRKILFENYETANLYDHIQWYLEVVKKEKVAPEEAFRVFMEYTLLKNHYFMDVNDFLNVLMKVTDFCSAKVTECRFDAKRGHVSPTGKTLRMKKTYVSQKDLNELKRRIDDSVKRTREGFVKPAEYAAVGRKVAEWKQKKIIGDDGNGVVVVDALNFGQGVDPKEWQSISQKFKHVFFATRLPPAPIRDKVFKRYQGNAMFCDKLSADDLIILRMTLEFGPKTSVVTNDFYRDHRDSVCRNDAEVTKIWDDFLIDAVYRHETGLIEPKREYNIRIRNVNDTWFVPVFNSEGGSMRDVKVYCIETDKK
;
A
#
# COMPACT_ATOMS: atom_id res chain seq x y z
N MET A 1 0.80 -30.93 28.20
CA MET A 1 1.15 -32.34 27.97
C MET A 1 0.23 -32.89 26.88
N SER A 2 0.86 -33.48 25.86
CA SER A 2 0.48 -34.21 24.61
C SER A 2 -1.00 -34.54 24.26
N PRO A 3 -1.38 -34.82 22.98
CA PRO A 3 -0.51 -35.24 21.85
C PRO A 3 -0.79 -34.67 20.42
N LYS A 4 0.29 -34.66 19.63
CA LYS A 4 0.45 -35.11 18.23
C LYS A 4 -0.80 -35.23 17.33
N TYR A 5 -0.95 -34.30 16.39
CA TYR A 5 -1.35 -34.64 15.02
C TYR A 5 -0.18 -34.32 14.08
N THR A 6 0.65 -35.34 13.91
CA THR A 6 1.88 -35.38 13.12
C THR A 6 1.62 -36.03 11.76
N PHE A 7 0.55 -35.64 11.06
CA PHE A 7 0.22 -36.18 9.73
C PHE A 7 -0.36 -35.07 8.88
N LEU A 8 0.55 -34.24 8.35
CA LEU A 8 0.46 -33.28 7.23
C LEU A 8 1.55 -32.19 7.37
N LYS A 9 2.67 -32.52 8.04
CA LYS A 9 3.90 -31.75 7.84
C LYS A 9 4.32 -32.00 6.40
N LEU A 10 4.20 -30.98 5.54
CA LEU A 10 5.09 -30.84 4.38
C LEU A 10 6.50 -31.20 4.85
N PRO A 11 7.29 -31.99 4.08
CA PRO A 11 8.69 -32.20 4.42
C PRO A 11 9.28 -30.83 4.70
N SER A 12 9.81 -30.67 5.92
CA SER A 12 10.48 -29.46 6.38
C SER A 12 11.22 -28.85 5.21
N VAL A 13 10.83 -27.64 4.78
CA VAL A 13 11.64 -26.87 3.83
C VAL A 13 13.07 -26.97 4.35
N PRO A 14 14.01 -27.52 3.58
CA PRO A 14 15.36 -27.67 4.05
C PRO A 14 15.84 -26.29 4.46
N THR A 15 16.25 -26.16 5.72
CA THR A 15 16.89 -24.94 6.20
C THR A 15 18.15 -24.74 5.38
N VAL A 16 18.11 -23.75 4.50
CA VAL A 16 19.27 -23.24 3.76
C VAL A 16 20.26 -22.71 4.80
N PRO A 17 21.58 -22.91 4.64
CA PRO A 17 22.56 -22.27 5.52
C PRO A 17 22.30 -20.75 5.60
N GLU A 18 22.30 -20.19 6.81
CA GLU A 18 22.01 -18.76 7.04
C GLU A 18 22.91 -17.84 6.18
N ASP A 19 24.18 -18.22 6.00
CA ASP A 19 25.16 -17.47 5.22
C ASP A 19 24.77 -17.35 3.74
N SER A 20 24.23 -18.43 3.16
CA SER A 20 23.75 -18.44 1.77
C SER A 20 22.47 -17.62 1.60
N GLN A 21 21.59 -17.60 2.60
CA GLN A 21 20.41 -16.75 2.57
C GLN A 21 20.74 -15.26 2.76
N SER A 22 21.71 -14.95 3.62
CA SER A 22 22.21 -13.60 3.85
C SER A 22 22.78 -12.99 2.56
N LEU A 23 23.62 -13.74 1.85
CA LEU A 23 24.21 -13.33 0.57
C LEU A 23 23.16 -13.15 -0.53
N ILE A 24 22.15 -14.03 -0.61
CA ILE A 24 21.02 -13.86 -1.53
C ILE A 24 20.22 -12.61 -1.18
N ALA A 25 19.93 -12.38 0.10
CA ALA A 25 19.17 -11.22 0.55
C ALA A 25 19.92 -9.91 0.30
N GLU A 26 21.26 -9.92 0.36
CA GLU A 26 22.11 -8.78 0.01
C GLU A 26 22.12 -8.53 -1.51
N VAL A 27 22.24 -9.59 -2.32
CA VAL A 27 22.12 -9.51 -3.79
C VAL A 27 20.74 -9.05 -4.25
N LEU A 28 19.67 -9.41 -3.55
CA LEU A 28 18.31 -8.98 -3.90
C LEU A 28 17.99 -7.54 -3.47
N ARG A 29 18.73 -6.96 -2.51
CA ARG A 29 18.49 -5.59 -2.00
C ARG A 29 19.11 -4.48 -2.84
N CYS A 30 20.10 -4.79 -3.67
CA CYS A 30 20.86 -3.78 -4.41
C CYS A 30 20.36 -3.71 -5.86
N ASN A 31 19.75 -2.57 -6.21
CA ASN A 31 19.19 -2.29 -7.54
C ASN A 31 20.23 -1.81 -8.58
N ALA A 32 21.51 -1.78 -8.23
CA ALA A 32 22.60 -1.38 -9.11
C ALA A 32 23.78 -2.34 -8.93
N PHE A 33 24.12 -3.12 -9.96
CA PHE A 33 25.32 -3.96 -9.93
C PHE A 33 26.19 -3.75 -11.16
N VAL A 34 27.15 -2.85 -10.96
CA VAL A 34 28.44 -2.80 -11.66
C VAL A 34 29.51 -3.55 -10.82
N ASP A 35 29.12 -4.24 -9.74
CA ASP A 35 30.06 -4.71 -8.72
C ASP A 35 30.60 -6.14 -8.98
N ASP A 36 31.91 -6.22 -9.18
CA ASP A 36 32.70 -7.46 -9.28
C ASP A 36 32.57 -8.37 -8.05
N THR A 37 32.19 -7.80 -6.91
CA THR A 37 32.10 -8.49 -5.61
C THR A 37 30.97 -9.53 -5.58
N VAL A 38 29.82 -9.23 -6.19
CA VAL A 38 28.69 -10.19 -6.29
C VAL A 38 29.07 -11.39 -7.16
N TYR A 39 29.77 -11.15 -8.26
CA TYR A 39 30.26 -12.20 -9.14
C TYR A 39 31.26 -13.13 -8.43
N LYS A 40 32.17 -12.55 -7.63
CA LYS A 40 33.16 -13.32 -6.84
C LYS A 40 32.50 -14.20 -5.77
N ASN A 41 31.40 -13.75 -5.17
CA ASN A 41 30.64 -14.52 -4.18
C ASN A 41 29.94 -15.76 -4.77
N VAL A 42 29.57 -15.74 -6.06
CA VAL A 42 29.10 -16.95 -6.78
C VAL A 42 30.17 -18.03 -6.69
N GLY A 43 31.43 -17.68 -6.95
CA GLY A 43 32.56 -18.60 -6.88
C GLY A 43 32.84 -19.16 -5.49
N HIS A 44 32.44 -18.46 -4.41
CA HIS A 44 32.57 -18.93 -3.03
C HIS A 44 31.47 -19.94 -2.68
N ILE A 45 30.21 -19.63 -2.97
CA ILE A 45 29.06 -20.53 -2.73
C ILE A 45 29.20 -21.82 -3.56
N LEU A 46 29.71 -21.72 -4.79
CA LEU A 46 29.93 -22.89 -5.66
C LEU A 46 30.97 -23.88 -5.12
N LYS A 47 31.91 -23.43 -4.28
CA LYS A 47 32.96 -24.26 -3.66
C LYS A 47 32.47 -25.06 -2.45
N GLU A 48 31.26 -24.83 -1.95
CA GLU A 48 30.74 -25.59 -0.81
C GLU A 48 30.50 -27.07 -1.16
N PRO A 49 30.99 -28.02 -0.32
CA PRO A 49 30.88 -29.44 -0.59
C PRO A 49 29.44 -29.95 -0.48
N GLU A 50 29.02 -30.72 -1.47
CA GLU A 50 27.68 -31.30 -1.57
C GLU A 50 27.61 -32.64 -0.83
N ARG A 51 27.06 -32.67 0.41
CA ARG A 51 26.88 -33.94 1.17
C ARG A 51 25.47 -34.10 1.75
N GLY A 52 24.88 -35.29 1.59
CA GLY A 52 23.59 -35.69 2.19
C GLY A 52 22.34 -34.97 1.64
N ILE A 53 21.22 -34.94 2.39
CA ILE A 53 19.99 -34.19 2.02
C ILE A 53 20.28 -32.68 1.83
N ARG A 54 21.30 -32.17 2.52
CA ARG A 54 21.80 -30.80 2.32
C ARG A 54 22.35 -30.58 0.90
N ALA A 55 22.89 -31.62 0.24
CA ALA A 55 23.38 -31.53 -1.13
C ALA A 55 22.30 -31.08 -2.13
N GLU A 56 21.07 -31.60 -2.00
CA GLU A 56 19.95 -31.25 -2.88
C GLU A 56 19.55 -29.77 -2.70
N ALA A 57 19.45 -29.33 -1.44
CA ALA A 57 19.17 -27.94 -1.12
C ALA A 57 20.29 -27.01 -1.61
N THR A 58 21.54 -27.38 -1.40
CA THR A 58 22.72 -26.65 -1.88
C THR A 58 22.75 -26.53 -3.41
N ARG A 59 22.44 -27.60 -4.15
CA ARG A 59 22.36 -27.54 -5.63
C ARG A 59 21.26 -26.59 -6.11
N LEU A 60 20.08 -26.65 -5.50
CA LEU A 60 18.99 -25.71 -5.83
C LEU A 60 19.38 -24.26 -5.52
N VAL A 61 20.00 -24.01 -4.36
CA VAL A 61 20.45 -22.68 -3.95
C VAL A 61 21.53 -22.14 -4.89
N LYS A 62 22.50 -22.97 -5.28
CA LYS A 62 23.53 -22.60 -6.27
C LYS A 62 22.91 -22.20 -7.61
N MET A 63 21.94 -22.97 -8.12
CA MET A 63 21.26 -22.66 -9.39
C MET A 63 20.43 -21.38 -9.29
N ARG A 64 19.68 -21.21 -8.19
CA ARG A 64 18.93 -19.99 -7.88
C ARG A 64 19.87 -18.77 -7.87
N TYR A 65 21.00 -18.86 -7.19
CA TYR A 65 21.98 -17.77 -7.10
C TYR A 65 22.53 -17.41 -8.48
N ILE A 66 22.93 -18.41 -9.29
CA ILE A 66 23.38 -18.19 -10.66
C ILE A 66 22.31 -17.46 -11.48
N ALA A 67 21.05 -17.90 -11.42
CA ALA A 67 19.96 -17.29 -12.17
C ALA A 67 19.70 -15.84 -11.76
N VAL A 68 19.61 -15.57 -10.46
CA VAL A 68 19.40 -14.22 -9.92
C VAL A 68 20.52 -13.27 -10.37
N VAL A 69 21.78 -13.69 -10.22
CA VAL A 69 22.94 -12.87 -10.62
C VAL A 69 22.99 -12.68 -12.14
N TYR A 70 22.75 -13.73 -12.92
CA TYR A 70 22.72 -13.66 -14.39
C TYR A 70 21.76 -12.57 -14.88
N HIS A 71 20.56 -12.51 -14.28
CA HIS A 71 19.56 -11.51 -14.64
C HIS A 71 19.83 -10.13 -14.04
N ALA A 72 20.68 -10.00 -13.02
CA ALA A 72 21.03 -8.72 -12.40
C ALA A 72 22.18 -7.97 -13.11
N ILE A 73 23.13 -8.70 -13.71
CA ILE A 73 24.31 -8.09 -14.35
C ILE A 73 24.07 -7.82 -15.83
N GLY A 74 24.65 -6.74 -16.38
CA GLY A 74 24.62 -6.45 -17.83
C GLY A 74 25.77 -7.04 -18.64
N ASP A 75 26.83 -7.53 -17.98
CA ASP A 75 28.05 -8.02 -18.61
C ASP A 75 27.82 -9.35 -19.33
N VAL A 76 27.96 -9.32 -20.66
CA VAL A 76 27.74 -10.47 -21.55
C VAL A 76 28.71 -11.62 -21.26
N ARG A 77 29.98 -11.31 -20.97
CA ARG A 77 31.00 -12.33 -20.70
C ARG A 77 30.71 -13.04 -19.38
N LYS A 78 30.41 -12.28 -18.32
CA LYS A 78 30.04 -12.86 -17.02
C LYS A 78 28.74 -13.66 -17.09
N ARG A 79 27.75 -13.21 -17.87
CA ARG A 79 26.52 -13.98 -18.14
C ARG A 79 26.82 -15.33 -18.79
N GLU A 80 27.73 -15.35 -19.76
CA GLU A 80 28.17 -16.59 -20.42
C GLU A 80 28.94 -17.51 -19.48
N GLU A 81 29.81 -16.96 -18.61
CA GLU A 81 30.51 -17.73 -17.57
C GLU A 81 29.51 -18.36 -16.57
N LEU A 82 28.49 -17.61 -16.12
CA LEU A 82 27.41 -18.11 -15.27
C LEU A 82 26.58 -19.19 -15.94
N ARG A 83 26.28 -19.05 -17.23
CA ARG A 83 25.57 -20.08 -18.01
C ARG A 83 26.37 -21.38 -18.06
N LYS A 84 27.66 -21.30 -18.38
CA LYS A 84 28.56 -22.48 -18.39
C LYS A 84 28.66 -23.15 -17.03
N LEU A 85 28.61 -22.37 -15.93
CA LEU A 85 28.55 -22.92 -14.58
C LEU A 85 27.24 -23.68 -14.35
N ALA A 86 26.10 -23.08 -14.72
CA ALA A 86 24.79 -23.72 -14.60
C ALA A 86 24.69 -25.04 -15.38
N GLU A 87 25.24 -25.08 -16.60
CA GLU A 87 25.25 -26.29 -17.45
C GLU A 87 26.05 -27.45 -16.83
N LYS A 88 27.09 -27.13 -16.07
CA LYS A 88 27.95 -28.13 -15.40
C LYS A 88 27.40 -28.60 -14.05
N MET A 89 26.33 -27.98 -13.55
CA MET A 89 25.76 -28.34 -12.25
C MET A 89 25.05 -29.70 -12.29
N GLU A 90 25.28 -30.50 -11.26
CA GLU A 90 24.50 -31.73 -11.05
C GLU A 90 23.02 -31.36 -10.79
N LYS A 91 22.11 -32.10 -11.41
CA LYS A 91 20.68 -31.95 -11.15
C LYS A 91 20.31 -32.53 -9.80
N CYS A 92 19.37 -31.88 -9.12
CA CYS A 92 18.71 -32.43 -7.95
C CYS A 92 18.05 -33.77 -8.34
N LYS A 93 18.12 -34.73 -7.43
CA LYS A 93 17.51 -36.06 -7.53
C LYS A 93 16.09 -36.04 -6.95
N VAL A 94 15.81 -35.15 -5.99
CA VAL A 94 14.46 -34.97 -5.42
C VAL A 94 13.55 -34.30 -6.46
N PRO A 95 12.43 -34.93 -6.89
CA PRO A 95 11.61 -34.43 -7.99
C PRO A 95 11.14 -32.98 -7.86
N MET A 96 10.72 -32.56 -6.65
CA MET A 96 10.25 -31.19 -6.39
C MET A 96 11.38 -30.16 -6.55
N MET A 97 12.56 -30.42 -5.96
CA MET A 97 13.73 -29.54 -6.08
C MET A 97 14.31 -29.54 -7.48
N LYS A 98 14.31 -30.69 -8.15
CA LYS A 98 14.71 -30.82 -9.56
C LYS A 98 13.84 -29.96 -10.46
N LYS A 99 12.52 -29.99 -10.26
CA LYS A 99 11.60 -29.15 -11.02
C LYS A 99 11.89 -27.66 -10.80
N GLU A 100 12.09 -27.24 -9.55
CA GLU A 100 12.44 -25.84 -9.24
C GLU A 100 13.80 -25.44 -9.83
N GLN A 101 14.81 -26.30 -9.72
CA GLN A 101 16.13 -26.08 -10.32
C GLN A 101 16.05 -25.95 -11.84
N ASP A 102 15.28 -26.82 -12.49
CA ASP A 102 15.04 -26.77 -13.93
C ASP A 102 14.33 -25.45 -14.34
N LEU A 103 13.46 -24.89 -13.49
CA LEU A 103 12.83 -23.59 -13.75
C LEU A 103 13.84 -22.43 -13.70
N PHE A 104 14.71 -22.38 -12.69
CA PHE A 104 15.79 -21.39 -12.63
C PHE A 104 16.78 -21.56 -13.79
N PHE A 105 17.11 -22.80 -14.14
CA PHE A 105 17.96 -23.07 -15.29
C PHE A 105 17.34 -22.56 -16.60
N ARG A 106 16.04 -22.84 -16.82
CA ARG A 106 15.30 -22.36 -18.00
C ARG A 106 15.16 -20.85 -18.08
N SER A 107 15.25 -20.11 -16.96
CA SER A 107 15.19 -18.65 -17.00
C SER A 107 16.40 -18.04 -17.72
N LEU A 108 17.53 -18.74 -17.76
CA LEU A 108 18.75 -18.32 -18.45
C LEU A 108 18.63 -18.31 -19.99
N PHE A 109 17.58 -18.94 -20.53
CA PHE A 109 17.41 -19.17 -21.96
C PHE A 109 16.14 -18.51 -22.50
N PRO A 110 16.14 -18.11 -23.79
CA PRO A 110 14.93 -17.76 -24.51
C PRO A 110 13.89 -18.87 -24.49
N SER A 111 12.66 -18.53 -24.12
CA SER A 111 11.52 -19.44 -24.17
C SER A 111 10.23 -18.64 -24.22
N GLU A 112 9.29 -19.08 -25.06
CA GLU A 112 7.97 -18.47 -25.15
C GLU A 112 7.04 -18.97 -24.03
N SER A 113 7.43 -20.02 -23.32
CA SER A 113 6.63 -20.60 -22.23
C SER A 113 6.91 -19.94 -20.89
N MET A 114 5.82 -19.53 -20.22
CA MET A 114 5.83 -19.04 -18.84
C MET A 114 5.44 -20.18 -17.88
N PRO A 115 6.20 -20.38 -16.79
CA PRO A 115 5.86 -21.41 -15.81
C PRO A 115 4.69 -20.98 -14.93
N ASP A 116 4.03 -21.96 -14.31
CA ASP A 116 3.09 -21.71 -13.23
C ASP A 116 3.84 -21.46 -11.92
N PHE A 117 3.85 -20.20 -11.49
CA PHE A 117 4.55 -19.75 -10.27
C PHE A 117 3.81 -20.12 -8.97
N LYS A 118 2.55 -20.57 -9.01
CA LYS A 118 1.71 -20.75 -7.80
C LYS A 118 2.26 -21.79 -6.82
N LYS A 119 3.02 -22.77 -7.31
CA LYS A 119 3.56 -23.89 -6.52
C LYS A 119 5.09 -23.86 -6.35
N CYS A 120 5.73 -22.75 -6.70
CA CYS A 120 7.19 -22.59 -6.60
C CYS A 120 7.63 -22.33 -5.15
N LEU A 121 8.75 -22.91 -4.73
CA LEU A 121 9.30 -22.68 -3.39
C LEU A 121 9.90 -21.28 -3.30
N TYR A 122 10.63 -20.86 -4.34
CA TYR A 122 11.29 -19.55 -4.41
C TYR A 122 10.58 -18.67 -5.44
N LYS A 123 9.25 -18.57 -5.28
CA LYS A 123 8.35 -17.87 -6.21
C LYS A 123 8.87 -16.48 -6.58
N SER A 124 9.21 -15.65 -5.59
CA SER A 124 9.56 -14.25 -5.82
C SER A 124 10.80 -14.10 -6.71
N ASP A 125 11.88 -14.80 -6.38
CA ASP A 125 13.10 -14.76 -7.18
C ASP A 125 12.89 -15.28 -8.59
N LEU A 126 12.11 -16.36 -8.74
CA LEU A 126 11.81 -16.94 -10.03
C LEU A 126 10.99 -15.98 -10.90
N VAL A 127 9.96 -15.36 -10.32
CA VAL A 127 9.16 -14.32 -10.99
C VAL A 127 10.07 -13.17 -11.45
N LEU A 128 10.98 -12.69 -10.60
CA LEU A 128 11.90 -11.61 -10.96
C LEU A 128 12.87 -12.01 -12.08
N CYS A 129 13.41 -13.23 -12.04
CA CYS A 129 14.26 -13.77 -13.11
C CYS A 129 13.52 -13.78 -14.44
N TYR A 130 12.29 -14.31 -14.45
CA TYR A 130 11.46 -14.35 -15.65
C TYR A 130 11.05 -12.94 -16.11
N PHE A 131 10.70 -12.02 -15.20
CA PHE A 131 10.39 -10.64 -15.55
C PHE A 131 11.55 -9.97 -16.31
N ARG A 132 12.76 -10.06 -15.76
CA ARG A 132 13.99 -9.54 -16.38
C ARG A 132 14.32 -10.27 -17.68
N ARG A 133 14.05 -11.57 -17.77
CA ARG A 133 14.20 -12.36 -19.00
C ARG A 133 13.30 -11.82 -20.11
N GLU A 134 12.01 -11.61 -19.83
CA GLU A 134 11.04 -11.13 -20.81
C GLU A 134 11.33 -9.69 -21.24
N LEU A 135 11.78 -8.83 -20.30
CA LEU A 135 12.29 -7.49 -20.62
C LEU A 135 13.45 -7.55 -21.62
N ASN A 136 14.46 -8.39 -21.36
CA ASN A 136 15.60 -8.55 -22.28
C ASN A 136 15.19 -9.11 -23.65
N GLN A 137 14.19 -10.00 -23.70
CA GLN A 137 13.74 -10.61 -24.96
C GLN A 137 12.80 -9.70 -25.76
N GLY A 138 12.17 -8.74 -25.09
CA GLY A 138 11.15 -7.89 -25.68
C GLY A 138 9.80 -8.56 -25.79
N LYS A 139 9.40 -9.42 -24.85
CA LYS A 139 8.12 -10.13 -24.93
C LYS A 139 7.04 -9.37 -24.14
N PHE A 140 6.43 -8.36 -24.78
CA PHE A 140 5.50 -7.42 -24.12
C PHE A 140 4.32 -8.09 -23.40
N GLU A 141 3.63 -9.03 -24.05
CA GLU A 141 2.48 -9.72 -23.43
C GLU A 141 2.86 -10.52 -22.18
N ASN A 142 4.04 -11.13 -22.18
CA ASN A 142 4.53 -11.85 -20.99
C ASN A 142 4.88 -10.88 -19.87
N ILE A 143 5.50 -9.73 -20.18
CA ILE A 143 5.77 -8.66 -19.21
C ILE A 143 4.47 -8.21 -18.57
N ARG A 144 3.44 -7.88 -19.38
CA ARG A 144 2.12 -7.47 -18.91
C ARG A 144 1.49 -8.50 -17.97
N LYS A 145 1.52 -9.78 -18.37
CA LYS A 145 1.00 -10.88 -17.54
C LYS A 145 1.73 -10.98 -16.18
N ILE A 146 3.06 -10.93 -16.19
CA ILE A 146 3.87 -11.01 -14.97
C ILE A 146 3.56 -9.83 -14.04
N LEU A 147 3.48 -8.62 -14.59
CA LEU A 147 3.18 -7.41 -13.83
C LEU A 147 1.84 -7.53 -13.11
N PHE A 148 0.78 -8.03 -13.75
CA PHE A 148 -0.54 -8.08 -13.11
C PHE A 148 -0.73 -9.27 -12.18
N GLU A 149 -0.11 -10.41 -12.48
CA GLU A 149 -0.20 -11.59 -11.62
C GLU A 149 0.76 -11.53 -10.41
N ASN A 150 1.83 -10.74 -10.48
CA ASN A 150 2.89 -10.71 -9.47
C ASN A 150 3.50 -9.31 -9.24
N TYR A 151 2.68 -8.25 -9.26
CA TYR A 151 3.09 -6.84 -9.15
C TYR A 151 3.97 -6.52 -7.93
N GLU A 152 3.80 -7.23 -6.81
CA GLU A 152 4.60 -7.03 -5.59
C GLU A 152 6.07 -7.41 -5.79
N THR A 153 6.33 -8.41 -6.64
CA THR A 153 7.67 -8.94 -6.91
C THR A 153 8.28 -8.32 -8.17
N ALA A 154 7.47 -8.13 -9.22
CA ALA A 154 7.92 -7.52 -10.47
C ALA A 154 7.81 -5.99 -10.36
N ASN A 155 8.83 -5.35 -9.81
CA ASN A 155 8.85 -3.89 -9.68
C ASN A 155 9.10 -3.21 -11.04
N LEU A 156 8.06 -2.66 -11.67
CA LEU A 156 8.19 -1.97 -12.95
C LEU A 156 8.99 -0.68 -12.82
N TYR A 157 8.90 0.02 -11.69
CA TYR A 157 9.54 1.33 -11.50
C TYR A 157 11.06 1.22 -11.62
N ASP A 158 11.66 0.18 -11.05
CA ASP A 158 13.09 -0.11 -11.12
C ASP A 158 13.56 -0.50 -12.54
N HIS A 159 12.62 -0.91 -13.40
CA HIS A 159 12.89 -1.46 -14.72
C HIS A 159 12.27 -0.62 -15.85
N ILE A 160 11.90 0.64 -15.58
CA ILE A 160 11.10 1.45 -16.51
C ILE A 160 11.80 1.68 -17.85
N GLN A 161 13.11 1.86 -17.84
CA GLN A 161 13.89 2.06 -19.06
C GLN A 161 13.80 0.84 -20.00
N TRP A 162 13.98 -0.37 -19.45
CA TRP A 162 13.86 -1.60 -20.24
C TRP A 162 12.45 -1.81 -20.73
N TYR A 163 11.43 -1.48 -19.93
CA TYR A 163 10.04 -1.55 -20.35
C TYR A 163 9.78 -0.68 -21.60
N LEU A 164 10.22 0.59 -21.58
CA LEU A 164 10.07 1.50 -22.72
C LEU A 164 10.86 1.04 -23.96
N GLU A 165 12.03 0.43 -23.76
CA GLU A 165 12.80 -0.20 -24.85
C GLU A 165 12.04 -1.37 -25.49
N VAL A 166 11.38 -2.21 -24.69
CA VAL A 166 10.51 -3.28 -25.21
C VAL A 166 9.35 -2.71 -25.99
N VAL A 167 8.64 -1.72 -25.44
CA VAL A 167 7.52 -1.04 -26.11
C VAL A 167 7.95 -0.53 -27.49
N LYS A 168 9.10 0.13 -27.57
CA LYS A 168 9.67 0.61 -28.84
C LYS A 168 10.02 -0.52 -29.79
N LYS A 169 10.66 -1.59 -29.31
CA LYS A 169 11.11 -2.73 -30.12
C LYS A 169 9.93 -3.51 -30.73
N GLU A 170 8.91 -3.77 -29.92
CA GLU A 170 7.69 -4.51 -30.31
C GLU A 170 6.68 -3.60 -31.03
N LYS A 171 6.95 -2.30 -31.15
CA LYS A 171 6.04 -1.30 -31.77
C LYS A 171 4.66 -1.28 -31.11
N VAL A 172 4.63 -1.43 -29.78
CA VAL A 172 3.39 -1.34 -28.99
C VAL A 172 2.86 0.09 -29.06
N ALA A 173 1.54 0.25 -29.19
CA ALA A 173 0.90 1.56 -29.22
C ALA A 173 1.20 2.35 -27.94
N PRO A 174 1.59 3.65 -28.02
CA PRO A 174 1.87 4.46 -26.84
C PRO A 174 0.75 4.47 -25.80
N GLU A 175 -0.50 4.46 -26.24
CA GLU A 175 -1.68 4.44 -25.38
C GLU A 175 -1.80 3.13 -24.61
N GLU A 176 -1.45 2.01 -25.25
CA GLU A 176 -1.42 0.70 -24.61
C GLU A 176 -0.30 0.59 -23.59
N ALA A 177 0.90 1.07 -23.93
CA ALA A 177 2.03 1.11 -23.00
C ALA A 177 1.71 1.97 -21.76
N PHE A 178 1.15 3.16 -21.98
CA PHE A 178 0.73 4.04 -20.90
C PHE A 178 -0.37 3.40 -20.03
N ARG A 179 -1.36 2.75 -20.64
CA ARG A 179 -2.41 2.02 -19.92
C ARG A 179 -1.84 0.92 -19.03
N VAL A 180 -0.93 0.09 -19.55
CA VAL A 180 -0.30 -0.98 -18.76
C VAL A 180 0.49 -0.41 -17.58
N PHE A 181 1.22 0.69 -17.79
CA PHE A 181 1.93 1.39 -16.70
C PHE A 181 0.97 1.92 -15.62
N MET A 182 -0.15 2.53 -16.02
CA MET A 182 -1.13 3.08 -15.08
C MET A 182 -1.91 1.98 -14.34
N GLU A 183 -2.23 0.87 -15.01
CA GLU A 183 -2.81 -0.32 -14.38
C GLU A 183 -1.85 -0.93 -13.36
N TYR A 184 -0.55 -1.03 -13.67
CA TYR A 184 0.47 -1.45 -12.71
C TYR A 184 0.55 -0.49 -11.51
N THR A 185 0.55 0.82 -11.77
CA THR A 185 0.60 1.86 -10.74
C THR A 185 -0.57 1.73 -9.77
N LEU A 186 -1.78 1.48 -10.28
CA LEU A 186 -2.97 1.21 -9.47
C LEU A 186 -2.84 -0.02 -8.57
N LEU A 187 -2.25 -1.11 -9.08
CA LEU A 187 -2.01 -2.32 -8.30
C LEU A 187 -0.97 -2.06 -7.20
N LYS A 188 0.08 -1.29 -7.51
CA LYS A 188 1.15 -0.99 -6.57
C LYS A 188 0.67 -0.10 -5.42
N ASN A 189 -0.11 0.94 -5.72
CA ASN A 189 -0.77 1.78 -4.74
C ASN A 189 -2.00 2.44 -5.37
N HIS A 190 -3.19 2.06 -4.90
CA HIS A 190 -4.45 2.60 -5.42
C HIS A 190 -4.67 4.09 -5.08
N TYR A 191 -3.98 4.62 -4.09
CA TYR A 191 -4.29 5.93 -3.51
C TYR A 191 -3.46 7.06 -4.10
N PHE A 192 -2.14 6.87 -4.16
CA PHE A 192 -1.20 7.90 -4.60
C PHE A 192 0.07 7.29 -5.16
N MET A 193 0.82 8.11 -5.90
CA MET A 193 2.20 7.83 -6.31
C MET A 193 3.15 8.64 -5.43
N ASP A 194 4.28 8.05 -5.04
CA ASP A 194 5.32 8.80 -4.35
C ASP A 194 5.90 9.89 -5.29
N VAL A 195 6.31 11.02 -4.73
CA VAL A 195 6.87 12.14 -5.50
C VAL A 195 8.11 11.73 -6.29
N ASN A 196 8.97 10.86 -5.74
CA ASN A 196 10.18 10.41 -6.42
C ASN A 196 9.82 9.49 -7.60
N ASP A 197 8.86 8.58 -7.41
CA ASP A 197 8.38 7.72 -8.49
C ASP A 197 7.68 8.54 -9.58
N PHE A 198 6.88 9.54 -9.19
CA PHE A 198 6.23 10.44 -10.12
C PHE A 198 7.26 11.14 -11.03
N LEU A 199 8.26 11.79 -10.42
CA LEU A 199 9.27 12.57 -11.14
C LEU A 199 10.24 11.70 -11.96
N ASN A 200 10.67 10.55 -11.42
CA ASN A 200 11.72 9.75 -12.03
C ASN A 200 11.22 8.63 -12.95
N VAL A 201 9.96 8.21 -12.78
CA VAL A 201 9.36 7.07 -13.49
C VAL A 201 8.22 7.54 -14.38
N LEU A 202 7.14 8.06 -13.80
CA LEU A 202 5.95 8.42 -14.57
C LEU A 202 6.25 9.51 -15.61
N MET A 203 7.03 10.54 -15.27
CA MET A 203 7.41 11.58 -16.24
C MET A 203 8.12 11.00 -17.47
N LYS A 204 8.97 9.98 -17.31
CA LYS A 204 9.63 9.31 -18.45
C LYS A 204 8.63 8.57 -19.34
N VAL A 205 7.63 7.93 -18.73
CA VAL A 205 6.56 7.24 -19.47
C VAL A 205 5.70 8.25 -20.23
N THR A 206 5.34 9.36 -19.59
CA THR A 206 4.53 10.39 -20.24
C THR A 206 5.27 11.04 -21.39
N ASP A 207 6.57 11.31 -21.23
CA ASP A 207 7.42 11.85 -22.30
C ASP A 207 7.50 10.86 -23.48
N PHE A 208 7.73 9.57 -23.19
CA PHE A 208 7.76 8.52 -24.21
C PHE A 208 6.44 8.42 -24.98
N CYS A 209 5.31 8.47 -24.26
CA CYS A 209 3.99 8.33 -24.83
C CYS A 209 3.41 9.65 -25.39
N SER A 210 4.17 10.76 -25.35
CA SER A 210 3.65 12.10 -25.69
C SER A 210 2.37 12.46 -24.92
N ALA A 211 2.26 12.02 -23.66
CA ALA A 211 1.12 12.31 -22.80
C ALA A 211 1.29 13.68 -22.14
N LYS A 212 0.19 14.43 -22.06
CA LYS A 212 0.17 15.75 -21.42
C LYS A 212 -0.09 15.61 -19.92
N VAL A 213 0.85 16.08 -19.11
CA VAL A 213 0.73 16.11 -17.65
C VAL A 213 0.41 17.53 -17.18
N THR A 214 -0.64 17.68 -16.39
CA THR A 214 -1.05 18.99 -15.86
C THR A 214 -1.49 18.90 -14.42
N GLU A 215 -1.12 19.87 -13.58
CA GLU A 215 -1.63 19.94 -12.22
C GLU A 215 -3.12 20.31 -12.28
N CYS A 216 -3.99 19.44 -11.74
CA CYS A 216 -5.42 19.69 -11.70
C CYS A 216 -5.69 20.83 -10.70
N ARG A 217 -6.36 21.89 -11.12
CA ARG A 217 -6.87 22.91 -10.18
C ARG A 217 -8.22 22.47 -9.64
N PHE A 218 -8.33 22.43 -8.31
CA PHE A 218 -9.61 22.16 -7.66
C PHE A 218 -10.42 23.45 -7.55
N ASP A 219 -11.53 23.54 -8.28
CA ASP A 219 -12.51 24.61 -8.16
C ASP A 219 -13.69 24.11 -7.31
N ALA A 220 -13.94 24.73 -6.15
CA ALA A 220 -15.02 24.33 -5.24
C ALA A 220 -16.43 24.39 -5.86
N LYS A 221 -16.64 25.13 -6.95
CA LYS A 221 -17.92 25.22 -7.69
C LYS A 221 -17.98 24.28 -8.90
N ARG A 222 -16.82 23.88 -9.47
CA ARG A 222 -16.74 23.15 -10.75
C ARG A 222 -16.08 21.78 -10.66
N GLY A 223 -15.39 21.44 -9.58
CA GLY A 223 -14.58 20.22 -9.45
C GLY A 223 -13.16 20.42 -10.00
N HIS A 224 -12.51 19.33 -10.42
CA HIS A 224 -11.21 19.43 -11.09
C HIS A 224 -11.41 19.99 -12.50
N VAL A 225 -10.72 21.08 -12.81
CA VAL A 225 -10.74 21.69 -14.14
C VAL A 225 -9.42 21.34 -14.82
N SER A 226 -9.49 20.59 -15.92
CA SER A 226 -8.34 20.42 -16.79
C SER A 226 -8.03 21.74 -17.51
N PRO A 227 -6.77 22.00 -17.89
CA PRO A 227 -6.44 23.18 -18.70
C PRO A 227 -7.07 23.17 -20.10
N THR A 228 -7.66 22.06 -20.56
CA THR A 228 -8.46 21.99 -21.79
C THR A 228 -9.90 22.51 -21.60
N GLY A 229 -10.24 23.03 -20.41
CA GLY A 229 -11.56 23.58 -20.09
C GLY A 229 -12.62 22.50 -19.81
N LYS A 230 -12.24 21.21 -19.89
CA LYS A 230 -13.12 20.11 -19.50
C LYS A 230 -13.28 20.14 -17.98
N THR A 231 -14.50 20.48 -17.57
CA THR A 231 -14.89 20.42 -16.17
C THR A 231 -15.25 18.98 -15.84
N LEU A 232 -14.37 18.28 -15.13
CA LEU A 232 -14.68 16.96 -14.59
C LEU A 232 -15.24 17.16 -13.19
N ARG A 233 -16.58 17.25 -13.12
CA ARG A 233 -17.33 17.27 -11.85
C ARG A 233 -17.20 15.93 -11.16
N MET A 234 -16.12 15.77 -10.41
CA MET A 234 -15.88 14.59 -9.61
C MET A 234 -16.54 14.80 -8.25
N LYS A 235 -17.62 14.06 -7.99
CA LYS A 235 -18.27 14.07 -6.69
C LYS A 235 -17.46 13.19 -5.75
N LYS A 236 -17.09 13.70 -4.57
CA LYS A 236 -16.55 12.89 -3.48
C LYS A 236 -17.48 11.72 -3.20
N THR A 237 -16.94 10.51 -3.29
CA THR A 237 -17.59 9.30 -2.81
C THR A 237 -17.22 9.06 -1.36
N TYR A 238 -18.01 8.25 -0.67
CA TYR A 238 -17.77 7.82 0.70
C TYR A 238 -17.96 6.31 0.74
N VAL A 239 -17.40 5.65 1.76
CA VAL A 239 -17.69 4.23 2.01
C VAL A 239 -19.20 4.00 2.09
N SER A 240 -19.67 2.86 1.60
CA SER A 240 -21.10 2.56 1.63
C SER A 240 -21.58 2.36 3.07
N GLN A 241 -22.88 2.49 3.32
CA GLN A 241 -23.44 2.18 4.64
C GLN A 241 -23.17 0.72 5.05
N LYS A 242 -23.14 -0.20 4.08
CA LYS A 242 -22.80 -1.61 4.29
C LYS A 242 -21.36 -1.74 4.80
N ASP A 243 -20.41 -1.10 4.13
CA ASP A 243 -18.99 -1.16 4.48
C ASP A 243 -18.74 -0.50 5.84
N LEU A 244 -19.40 0.63 6.11
CA LEU A 244 -19.36 1.30 7.42
C LEU A 244 -19.84 0.38 8.54
N ASN A 245 -20.94 -0.36 8.32
CA ASN A 245 -21.49 -1.29 9.30
C ASN A 245 -20.55 -2.49 9.52
N GLU A 246 -19.90 -3.00 8.48
CA GLU A 246 -18.90 -4.05 8.62
C GLU A 246 -17.68 -3.55 9.41
N LEU A 247 -17.18 -2.35 9.11
CA LEU A 247 -16.07 -1.73 9.85
C LEU A 247 -16.43 -1.55 11.33
N LYS A 248 -17.62 -1.02 11.62
CA LYS A 248 -18.17 -0.88 12.97
C LYS A 248 -18.21 -2.22 13.70
N ARG A 249 -18.70 -3.27 13.05
CA ARG A 249 -18.77 -4.63 13.61
C ARG A 249 -17.37 -5.18 13.93
N ARG A 250 -16.39 -4.97 13.05
CA ARG A 250 -15.00 -5.42 13.25
C ARG A 250 -14.33 -4.71 14.41
N ILE A 251 -14.57 -3.40 14.57
CA ILE A 251 -14.10 -2.63 15.73
C ILE A 251 -14.77 -3.15 17.01
N ASP A 252 -16.08 -3.41 17.00
CA ASP A 252 -16.78 -3.98 18.16
C ASP A 252 -16.22 -5.33 18.60
N ASP A 253 -15.94 -6.20 17.64
CA ASP A 253 -15.33 -7.50 17.90
C ASP A 253 -13.89 -7.37 18.40
N SER A 254 -13.15 -6.35 17.93
CA SER A 254 -11.80 -6.05 18.42
C SER A 254 -11.83 -5.62 19.89
N VAL A 255 -12.69 -4.66 20.23
CA VAL A 255 -12.91 -4.16 21.60
C VAL A 255 -13.28 -5.29 22.57
N LYS A 256 -14.18 -6.19 22.17
CA LYS A 256 -14.58 -7.35 23.00
C LYS A 256 -13.43 -8.32 23.28
N ARG A 257 -12.42 -8.37 22.43
CA ARG A 257 -11.28 -9.31 22.51
C ARG A 257 -10.08 -8.73 23.24
N THR A 258 -9.98 -7.42 23.38
CA THR A 258 -8.92 -6.77 24.18
C THR A 258 -9.18 -6.94 25.68
N ARG A 259 -8.12 -7.13 26.48
CA ARG A 259 -8.23 -7.19 27.95
C ARG A 259 -8.77 -5.85 28.51
N GLU A 260 -9.43 -5.89 29.67
CA GLU A 260 -9.84 -4.67 30.40
C GLU A 260 -8.66 -3.71 30.55
N GLY A 261 -8.79 -2.49 30.01
CA GLY A 261 -7.73 -1.48 29.97
C GLY A 261 -7.59 -0.74 28.64
N PHE A 262 -8.20 -1.24 27.55
CA PHE A 262 -8.20 -0.54 26.25
C PHE A 262 -9.39 0.39 26.07
N VAL A 263 -10.62 0.00 26.43
CA VAL A 263 -11.76 0.92 26.57
C VAL A 263 -12.78 0.22 27.47
N LYS A 264 -13.47 0.95 28.37
CA LYS A 264 -14.48 0.31 29.22
C LYS A 264 -15.71 -0.06 28.37
N PRO A 265 -16.24 -1.30 28.44
CA PRO A 265 -17.41 -1.68 27.63
C PRO A 265 -18.63 -0.76 27.83
N ALA A 266 -18.86 -0.30 29.07
CA ALA A 266 -19.95 0.62 29.39
C ALA A 266 -19.77 2.01 28.74
N GLU A 267 -18.53 2.50 28.70
CA GLU A 267 -18.15 3.76 28.06
C GLU A 267 -18.32 3.66 26.54
N TYR A 268 -17.81 2.58 25.95
CA TYR A 268 -17.95 2.30 24.53
C TYR A 268 -19.43 2.18 24.10
N ALA A 269 -20.26 1.48 24.89
CA ALA A 269 -21.70 1.37 24.64
C ALA A 269 -22.44 2.72 24.80
N ALA A 270 -21.95 3.61 25.66
CA ALA A 270 -22.55 4.93 25.84
C ALA A 270 -22.40 5.83 24.60
N VAL A 271 -21.38 5.62 23.78
CA VAL A 271 -21.13 6.38 22.54
C VAL A 271 -22.35 6.34 21.62
N GLY A 272 -22.87 5.14 21.33
CA GLY A 272 -24.02 4.99 20.42
C GLY A 272 -25.26 5.72 20.92
N ARG A 273 -25.57 5.64 22.21
CA ARG A 273 -26.69 6.38 22.83
C ARG A 273 -26.49 7.89 22.71
N LYS A 274 -25.28 8.37 23.01
CA LYS A 274 -24.96 9.80 22.97
C LYS A 274 -25.04 10.38 21.56
N VAL A 275 -24.53 9.64 20.57
CA VAL A 275 -24.63 10.04 19.16
C VAL A 275 -26.09 10.07 18.70
N ALA A 276 -26.92 9.09 19.10
CA ALA A 276 -28.35 9.10 18.80
C ALA A 276 -29.06 10.33 19.41
N GLU A 277 -28.79 10.66 20.67
CA GLU A 277 -29.30 11.88 21.32
C GLU A 277 -28.89 13.15 20.54
N TRP A 278 -27.63 13.24 20.12
CA TRP A 278 -27.14 14.38 19.35
C TRP A 278 -27.76 14.46 17.96
N LYS A 279 -27.96 13.33 17.28
CA LYS A 279 -28.64 13.29 15.98
C LYS A 279 -30.05 13.86 16.07
N GLN A 280 -30.80 13.45 17.10
CA GLN A 280 -32.16 13.96 17.36
C GLN A 280 -32.14 15.44 17.72
N LYS A 281 -31.31 15.85 18.70
CA LYS A 281 -31.27 17.23 19.20
C LYS A 281 -30.82 18.24 18.14
N LYS A 282 -29.90 17.85 17.25
CA LYS A 282 -29.30 18.75 16.25
C LYS A 282 -29.82 18.54 14.82
N ILE A 283 -30.78 17.63 14.63
CA ILE A 283 -31.39 17.30 13.33
C ILE A 283 -30.29 16.91 12.32
N ILE A 284 -29.51 15.88 12.67
CA ILE A 284 -28.45 15.33 11.82
C ILE A 284 -28.99 14.07 11.13
N GLY A 285 -28.86 14.00 9.82
CA GLY A 285 -29.25 12.83 9.04
C GLY A 285 -28.34 11.62 9.29
N ASP A 286 -28.81 10.43 8.91
CA ASP A 286 -28.09 9.18 9.14
C ASP A 286 -26.78 9.05 8.36
N ASP A 287 -26.59 9.89 7.33
CA ASP A 287 -25.36 9.90 6.54
C ASP A 287 -24.22 10.70 7.20
N GLY A 288 -24.48 11.46 8.27
CA GLY A 288 -23.48 12.25 8.98
C GLY A 288 -22.97 13.48 8.20
N ASN A 289 -23.70 13.93 7.18
CA ASN A 289 -23.25 15.05 6.34
C ASN A 289 -23.04 16.35 7.15
N GLY A 290 -21.88 16.98 6.98
CA GLY A 290 -21.52 18.23 7.66
C GLY A 290 -21.16 18.06 9.14
N VAL A 291 -21.01 16.82 9.61
CA VAL A 291 -20.54 16.48 10.96
C VAL A 291 -19.04 16.25 10.95
N VAL A 292 -18.38 16.70 12.02
CA VAL A 292 -16.99 16.37 12.31
C VAL A 292 -16.83 15.92 13.76
N VAL A 293 -16.08 14.83 13.95
CA VAL A 293 -15.57 14.39 15.25
C VAL A 293 -14.13 14.85 15.38
N VAL A 294 -13.81 15.55 16.45
CA VAL A 294 -12.48 16.08 16.72
C VAL A 294 -11.84 15.26 17.82
N ASP A 295 -10.70 14.67 17.52
CA ASP A 295 -9.76 14.17 18.51
C ASP A 295 -9.15 15.38 19.22
N ALA A 296 -9.74 15.76 20.36
CA ALA A 296 -9.44 17.02 20.99
C ALA A 296 -8.02 17.04 21.56
N LEU A 297 -7.55 15.92 22.12
CA LEU A 297 -6.20 15.84 22.67
C LEU A 297 -5.15 15.92 21.57
N ASN A 298 -5.33 15.20 20.47
CA ASN A 298 -4.41 15.29 19.35
C ASN A 298 -4.42 16.69 18.73
N PHE A 299 -5.61 17.29 18.57
CA PHE A 299 -5.76 18.65 18.06
C PHE A 299 -5.09 19.70 18.96
N GLY A 300 -5.28 19.60 20.27
CA GLY A 300 -4.68 20.51 21.24
C GLY A 300 -3.27 20.12 21.68
N GLN A 301 -2.56 19.24 20.97
CA GLN A 301 -1.17 18.86 21.27
C GLN A 301 -0.97 18.31 22.70
N GLY A 302 -1.87 17.42 23.12
CA GLY A 302 -1.87 16.80 24.45
C GLY A 302 -2.61 17.61 25.51
N VAL A 303 -3.18 18.76 25.16
CA VAL A 303 -4.05 19.54 26.04
C VAL A 303 -5.42 19.77 25.42
N ASP A 304 -6.38 20.14 26.26
CA ASP A 304 -7.72 20.51 25.84
C ASP A 304 -7.67 21.81 24.99
N PRO A 305 -8.11 21.78 23.71
CA PRO A 305 -8.03 22.94 22.84
C PRO A 305 -8.95 24.05 23.34
N LYS A 306 -8.46 25.29 23.31
CA LYS A 306 -9.25 26.47 23.71
C LYS A 306 -9.95 27.14 22.54
N GLU A 307 -9.42 26.93 21.34
CA GLU A 307 -9.83 27.57 20.09
C GLU A 307 -9.94 26.51 19.01
N TRP A 308 -11.01 26.57 18.20
CA TRP A 308 -11.29 25.63 17.12
C TRP A 308 -12.14 26.28 16.02
N GLN A 309 -12.04 27.61 15.88
CA GLN A 309 -12.78 28.41 14.90
C GLN A 309 -12.52 27.90 13.47
N SER A 310 -11.29 27.44 13.20
CA SER A 310 -10.90 26.82 11.93
C SER A 310 -11.74 25.58 11.57
N ILE A 311 -12.22 24.84 12.58
CA ILE A 311 -13.12 23.68 12.44
C ILE A 311 -14.55 24.14 12.24
N SER A 312 -15.04 25.05 13.11
CA SER A 312 -16.42 25.55 13.07
C SER A 312 -16.77 26.31 11.80
N GLN A 313 -15.77 26.90 11.11
CA GLN A 313 -15.97 27.53 9.81
C GLN A 313 -16.21 26.52 8.67
N LYS A 314 -15.79 25.25 8.82
CA LYS A 314 -15.87 24.23 7.75
C LYS A 314 -16.98 23.21 7.96
N PHE A 315 -17.39 22.98 9.21
CA PHE A 315 -18.36 21.96 9.57
C PHE A 315 -19.51 22.54 10.36
N LYS A 316 -20.74 22.13 10.01
CA LYS A 316 -21.97 22.60 10.63
C LYS A 316 -22.11 22.07 12.07
N HIS A 317 -21.70 20.83 12.30
CA HIS A 317 -21.82 20.17 13.59
C HIS A 317 -20.45 19.65 14.04
N VAL A 318 -19.92 20.23 15.10
CA VAL A 318 -18.62 19.85 15.68
C VAL A 318 -18.86 19.10 16.98
N PHE A 319 -18.28 17.91 17.09
CA PHE A 319 -18.27 17.07 18.28
C PHE A 319 -16.84 16.72 18.65
N PHE A 320 -16.59 16.51 19.93
CA PHE A 320 -15.25 16.25 20.45
C PHE A 320 -15.21 14.93 21.19
N ALA A 321 -14.11 14.21 21.05
CA ALA A 321 -13.71 13.16 21.98
C ALA A 321 -12.48 13.68 22.74
N THR A 322 -12.54 13.65 24.07
CA THR A 322 -11.46 14.16 24.93
C THR A 322 -11.44 13.39 26.25
N ARG A 323 -10.52 13.71 27.15
CA ARG A 323 -10.43 13.09 28.48
C ARG A 323 -11.21 13.88 29.52
N LEU A 324 -11.71 13.17 30.53
CA LEU A 324 -12.35 13.82 31.68
C LEU A 324 -11.37 14.80 32.36
N PRO A 325 -11.69 16.09 32.43
CA PRO A 325 -10.76 17.07 32.99
C PRO A 325 -10.70 16.98 34.54
N PRO A 326 -9.57 17.40 35.14
CA PRO A 326 -9.43 17.56 36.58
C PRO A 326 -10.54 18.44 37.16
N ALA A 327 -10.99 18.13 38.39
CA ALA A 327 -12.07 18.83 39.07
C ALA A 327 -11.94 20.38 39.06
N PRO A 328 -10.75 20.99 39.27
CA PRO A 328 -10.62 22.46 39.32
C PRO A 328 -10.97 23.20 38.02
N ILE A 329 -10.91 22.52 36.86
CA ILE A 329 -11.17 23.15 35.56
C ILE A 329 -12.38 22.55 34.83
N ARG A 330 -13.03 21.55 35.43
CA ARG A 330 -14.07 20.73 34.79
C ARG A 330 -15.25 21.55 34.28
N ASP A 331 -15.81 22.41 35.12
CA ASP A 331 -16.98 23.21 34.74
C ASP A 331 -16.67 24.18 33.59
N LYS A 332 -15.45 24.74 33.57
CA LYS A 332 -14.98 25.61 32.49
C LYS A 332 -14.88 24.84 31.16
N VAL A 333 -14.35 23.63 31.20
CA VAL A 333 -14.23 22.76 30.01
C VAL A 333 -15.61 22.31 29.52
N PHE A 334 -16.49 21.87 30.42
CA PHE A 334 -17.86 21.46 30.09
C PHE A 334 -18.67 22.60 29.45
N LYS A 335 -18.57 23.81 30.02
CA LYS A 335 -19.21 25.01 29.46
C LYS A 335 -18.67 25.33 28.06
N ARG A 336 -17.37 25.16 27.81
CA ARG A 336 -16.74 25.44 26.51
C ARG A 336 -17.28 24.51 25.40
N TYR A 337 -17.45 23.22 25.70
CA TYR A 337 -17.95 22.25 24.72
C TYR A 337 -19.46 22.29 24.51
N GLN A 338 -20.21 22.96 25.39
CA GLN A 338 -21.67 23.12 25.28
C GLN A 338 -22.41 21.77 25.08
N GLY A 339 -21.94 20.72 25.74
CA GLY A 339 -22.52 19.38 25.65
C GLY A 339 -22.22 18.60 24.36
N ASN A 340 -21.23 19.04 23.57
CA ASN A 340 -20.82 18.39 22.31
C ASN A 340 -19.56 17.51 22.46
N ALA A 341 -19.15 17.21 23.69
CA ALA A 341 -17.98 16.38 23.96
C ALA A 341 -18.38 15.05 24.59
N MET A 342 -17.75 13.98 24.13
CA MET A 342 -17.66 12.72 24.84
C MET A 342 -16.37 12.72 25.67
N PHE A 343 -16.51 12.53 26.98
CA PHE A 343 -15.38 12.48 27.90
C PHE A 343 -15.02 11.03 28.18
N CYS A 344 -13.80 10.66 27.81
CA CYS A 344 -13.27 9.34 28.01
C CYS A 344 -12.53 9.23 29.34
N ASP A 345 -12.52 8.04 29.92
CA ASP A 345 -11.71 7.71 31.09
C ASP A 345 -10.22 7.90 30.76
N LYS A 346 -9.41 8.29 31.74
CA LYS A 346 -7.95 8.52 31.57
C LYS A 346 -7.21 7.26 31.12
N LEU A 347 -7.71 6.07 31.45
CA LEU A 347 -7.09 4.81 31.10
C LEU A 347 -7.57 4.22 29.77
N SER A 348 -8.65 4.75 29.19
CA SER A 348 -9.20 4.25 27.92
C SER A 348 -8.36 4.71 26.72
N ALA A 349 -8.45 4.05 25.59
CA ALA A 349 -7.96 4.49 24.29
C ALA A 349 -9.07 5.33 23.65
N ASP A 350 -8.83 6.63 23.51
CA ASP A 350 -9.72 7.58 22.88
C ASP A 350 -9.92 7.28 21.39
N ASP A 351 -8.95 6.68 20.72
CA ASP A 351 -9.01 6.28 19.31
C ASP A 351 -10.27 5.48 18.97
N LEU A 352 -10.58 4.45 19.77
CA LEU A 352 -11.74 3.58 19.53
C LEU A 352 -13.06 4.32 19.78
N ILE A 353 -13.08 5.29 20.69
CA ILE A 353 -14.23 6.16 20.93
C ILE A 353 -14.41 7.14 19.77
N ILE A 354 -13.32 7.75 19.27
CA ILE A 354 -13.33 8.65 18.10
C ILE A 354 -13.86 7.91 16.87
N LEU A 355 -13.30 6.73 16.58
CA LEU A 355 -13.72 5.88 15.48
C LEU A 355 -15.19 5.48 15.63
N ARG A 356 -15.60 5.00 16.81
CA ARG A 356 -16.99 4.62 17.06
C ARG A 356 -17.95 5.80 16.91
N MET A 357 -17.63 6.97 17.46
CA MET A 357 -18.43 8.19 17.30
C MET A 357 -18.63 8.53 15.83
N THR A 358 -17.54 8.50 15.06
CA THR A 358 -17.55 8.83 13.63
C THR A 358 -18.46 7.87 12.85
N LEU A 359 -18.31 6.56 13.09
CA LEU A 359 -19.12 5.53 12.43
C LEU A 359 -20.60 5.58 12.85
N GLU A 360 -20.91 5.99 14.08
CA GLU A 360 -22.29 6.17 14.54
C GLU A 360 -22.99 7.37 13.90
N PHE A 361 -22.24 8.42 13.54
CA PHE A 361 -22.79 9.56 12.81
C PHE A 361 -23.14 9.23 11.37
N GLY A 362 -22.30 8.45 10.68
CA GLY A 362 -22.56 7.97 9.33
C GLY A 362 -21.38 8.12 8.36
N PRO A 363 -21.49 7.62 7.12
CA PRO A 363 -20.40 7.51 6.15
C PRO A 363 -19.80 8.84 5.67
N LYS A 364 -20.51 9.97 5.81
CA LYS A 364 -20.00 11.30 5.43
C LYS A 364 -19.44 12.10 6.60
N THR A 365 -19.35 11.47 7.78
CA THR A 365 -18.77 12.10 8.97
C THR A 365 -17.27 12.27 8.78
N SER A 366 -16.77 13.45 9.09
CA SER A 366 -15.34 13.76 9.05
C SER A 366 -14.69 13.57 10.42
N VAL A 367 -13.38 13.36 10.44
CA VAL A 367 -12.57 13.27 11.67
C VAL A 367 -11.42 14.26 11.60
N VAL A 368 -11.19 15.04 12.65
CA VAL A 368 -9.97 15.83 12.78
C VAL A 368 -9.03 15.13 13.75
N THR A 369 -7.88 14.67 13.25
CA THR A 369 -6.81 14.03 14.04
C THR A 369 -5.53 13.98 13.19
N ASN A 370 -4.36 13.91 13.81
CA ASN A 370 -3.08 13.55 13.18
C ASN A 370 -2.70 12.09 13.42
N ASP A 371 -3.54 11.31 14.12
CA ASP A 371 -3.31 9.88 14.33
C ASP A 371 -3.55 9.06 13.05
N PHE A 372 -2.65 8.13 12.76
CA PHE A 372 -2.76 7.22 11.62
C PHE A 372 -3.49 5.92 11.95
N TYR A 373 -3.77 5.66 13.23
CA TYR A 373 -4.43 4.46 13.76
C TYR A 373 -3.80 3.15 13.27
N ARG A 374 -2.47 3.13 13.11
CA ARG A 374 -1.74 1.99 12.52
C ARG A 374 -1.86 0.73 13.39
N ASP A 375 -1.76 0.90 14.70
CA ASP A 375 -1.92 -0.13 15.71
C ASP A 375 -3.34 -0.73 15.72
N HIS A 376 -4.38 0.10 15.58
CA HIS A 376 -5.76 -0.36 15.52
C HIS A 376 -6.08 -1.05 14.20
N ARG A 377 -5.53 -0.56 13.08
CA ARG A 377 -5.71 -1.14 11.75
C ARG A 377 -5.35 -2.62 11.75
N ASP A 378 -4.20 -2.99 12.29
CA ASP A 378 -3.75 -4.39 12.32
C ASP A 378 -4.66 -5.28 13.18
N SER A 379 -5.09 -4.77 14.34
CA SER A 379 -5.97 -5.49 15.27
C SER A 379 -7.40 -5.70 14.72
N VAL A 380 -7.95 -4.68 14.06
CA VAL A 380 -9.30 -4.68 13.49
C VAL A 380 -9.36 -5.47 12.19
N CYS A 381 -8.38 -5.28 11.29
CA CYS A 381 -8.40 -5.88 9.95
C CYS A 381 -7.90 -7.32 9.96
N ARG A 382 -6.91 -7.69 10.80
CA ARG A 382 -6.39 -9.07 10.92
C ARG A 382 -6.01 -9.72 9.59
N ASN A 383 -5.37 -8.97 8.71
CA ASN A 383 -5.00 -9.38 7.35
C ASN A 383 -6.18 -9.73 6.43
N ASP A 384 -7.41 -9.35 6.78
CA ASP A 384 -8.57 -9.44 5.89
C ASP A 384 -8.49 -8.31 4.86
N ALA A 385 -8.20 -8.66 3.60
CA ALA A 385 -7.95 -7.69 2.53
C ALA A 385 -9.18 -6.81 2.23
N GLU A 386 -10.39 -7.34 2.36
CA GLU A 386 -11.63 -6.58 2.11
C GLU A 386 -11.84 -5.53 3.21
N VAL A 387 -11.72 -5.94 4.48
CA VAL A 387 -11.83 -5.01 5.62
C VAL A 387 -10.72 -3.98 5.62
N THR A 388 -9.50 -4.40 5.27
CA THR A 388 -8.34 -3.51 5.13
C THR A 388 -8.62 -2.40 4.12
N LYS A 389 -9.19 -2.75 2.96
CA LYS A 389 -9.59 -1.79 1.95
C LYS A 389 -10.66 -0.83 2.47
N ILE A 390 -11.69 -1.34 3.16
CA ILE A 390 -12.76 -0.51 3.75
C ILE A 390 -12.18 0.48 4.77
N TRP A 391 -11.26 0.02 5.62
CA TRP A 391 -10.58 0.84 6.63
C TRP A 391 -9.78 1.97 5.98
N ASP A 392 -8.95 1.64 5.00
CA ASP A 392 -8.10 2.62 4.32
C ASP A 392 -8.94 3.64 3.54
N ASP A 393 -9.98 3.19 2.83
CA ASP A 393 -10.94 4.05 2.13
C ASP A 393 -11.66 5.01 3.11
N PHE A 394 -12.11 4.49 4.25
CA PHE A 394 -12.76 5.30 5.29
C PHE A 394 -11.83 6.39 5.83
N LEU A 395 -10.60 6.03 6.23
CA LEU A 395 -9.66 7.00 6.79
C LEU A 395 -9.28 8.08 5.78
N ILE A 396 -8.97 7.70 4.53
CA ILE A 396 -8.58 8.65 3.48
C ILE A 396 -9.70 9.66 3.18
N ASP A 397 -10.95 9.21 3.22
CA ASP A 397 -12.10 10.04 2.88
C ASP A 397 -12.61 10.88 4.07
N ALA A 398 -12.50 10.37 5.30
CA ALA A 398 -13.02 11.00 6.50
C ALA A 398 -12.01 11.92 7.22
N VAL A 399 -10.71 11.63 7.17
CA VAL A 399 -9.72 12.29 8.03
C VAL A 399 -9.23 13.63 7.48
N TYR A 400 -9.20 14.61 8.37
CA TYR A 400 -8.65 15.96 8.21
C TYR A 400 -7.46 16.14 9.15
N ARG A 401 -6.28 16.45 8.58
CA ARG A 401 -5.05 16.71 9.34
C ARG A 401 -4.93 18.16 9.77
N HIS A 402 -4.23 18.39 10.87
CA HIS A 402 -4.03 19.72 11.46
C HIS A 402 -2.55 20.01 11.76
N GLU A 403 -2.20 21.30 11.82
CA GLU A 403 -0.86 21.77 12.16
C GLU A 403 -1.03 23.16 12.75
N THR A 404 -0.46 23.40 13.94
CA THR A 404 -0.58 24.68 14.66
C THR A 404 -2.03 25.16 14.84
N GLY A 405 -2.99 24.23 15.04
CA GLY A 405 -4.41 24.54 15.26
C GLY A 405 -5.21 24.92 14.00
N LEU A 406 -4.56 24.99 12.85
CA LEU A 406 -5.25 25.10 11.55
C LEU A 406 -5.58 23.70 11.08
N ILE A 407 -6.74 23.49 10.44
CA ILE A 407 -7.09 22.23 9.76
C ILE A 407 -6.93 22.38 8.26
N GLU A 408 -6.56 21.29 7.59
CA GLU A 408 -6.40 21.24 6.13
C GLU A 408 -7.66 21.73 5.37
N PRO A 409 -7.53 22.21 4.12
CA PRO A 409 -8.66 22.58 3.28
C PRO A 409 -9.70 21.46 3.14
N LYS A 410 -10.97 21.83 3.00
CA LYS A 410 -12.05 20.85 2.79
C LYS A 410 -11.82 20.14 1.45
N ARG A 411 -11.66 18.81 1.48
CA ARG A 411 -11.48 18.01 0.27
C ARG A 411 -12.85 17.55 -0.23
N GLU A 412 -13.24 18.02 -1.40
CA GLU A 412 -14.45 17.62 -2.11
C GLU A 412 -14.16 16.57 -3.20
N TYR A 413 -13.02 15.90 -3.08
CA TYR A 413 -12.56 14.80 -3.94
C TYR A 413 -11.90 13.70 -3.10
N ASN A 414 -11.88 12.46 -3.63
CA ASN A 414 -11.15 11.34 -3.03
C ASN A 414 -9.68 11.35 -3.47
N ILE A 415 -8.75 11.03 -2.57
CA ILE A 415 -7.33 10.85 -2.92
C ILE A 415 -7.14 9.42 -3.42
N ARG A 416 -7.37 9.22 -4.71
CA ARG A 416 -7.23 7.92 -5.38
C ARG A 416 -6.70 8.10 -6.80
N ILE A 417 -5.84 7.19 -7.22
CA ILE A 417 -5.48 7.03 -8.63
C ILE A 417 -6.70 6.47 -9.36
N ARG A 418 -7.07 7.06 -10.49
CA ARG A 418 -8.25 6.64 -11.27
C ARG A 418 -8.21 7.12 -12.70
N ASN A 419 -8.92 6.42 -13.56
CA ASN A 419 -9.21 6.85 -14.92
C ASN A 419 -10.67 7.31 -15.02
N VAL A 420 -10.90 8.48 -15.60
CA VAL A 420 -12.25 9.02 -15.89
C VAL A 420 -12.23 9.59 -17.31
N ASN A 421 -13.05 9.04 -18.20
CA ASN A 421 -13.14 9.48 -19.60
C ASN A 421 -11.77 9.59 -20.28
N ASP A 422 -10.96 8.53 -20.20
CA ASP A 422 -9.59 8.46 -20.74
C ASP A 422 -8.58 9.44 -20.13
N THR A 423 -8.95 10.13 -19.04
CA THR A 423 -8.04 11.00 -18.28
C THR A 423 -7.65 10.32 -16.98
N TRP A 424 -6.35 10.18 -16.74
CA TRP A 424 -5.83 9.66 -15.49
C TRP A 424 -5.65 10.79 -14.47
N PHE A 425 -6.11 10.53 -13.25
CA PHE A 425 -5.92 11.40 -12.09
C PHE A 425 -4.96 10.70 -11.13
N VAL A 426 -3.84 11.35 -10.86
CA VAL A 426 -2.76 10.79 -10.04
C VAL A 426 -2.48 11.74 -8.88
N PRO A 427 -2.94 11.42 -7.67
CA PRO A 427 -2.46 12.09 -6.47
C PRO A 427 -0.99 11.77 -6.24
N VAL A 428 -0.20 12.80 -5.96
CA VAL A 428 1.24 12.70 -5.70
C VAL A 428 1.51 13.18 -4.29
N PHE A 429 2.22 12.37 -3.53
CA PHE A 429 2.50 12.60 -2.12
C PHE A 429 3.98 12.32 -1.81
N ASN A 430 4.57 13.11 -0.91
CA ASN A 430 5.91 12.86 -0.41
C ASN A 430 5.82 12.00 0.86
N SER A 431 6.14 10.71 0.74
CA SER A 431 6.06 9.77 1.85
C SER A 431 7.14 9.95 2.93
N GLU A 432 8.23 10.68 2.65
CA GLU A 432 9.40 10.82 3.53
C GLU A 432 9.37 12.03 4.48
N GLY A 433 8.31 12.86 4.44
CA GLY A 433 8.22 14.00 5.37
C GLY A 433 7.22 15.10 5.01
N GLY A 434 6.39 14.90 3.97
CA GLY A 434 5.37 15.85 3.61
C GLY A 434 4.14 15.75 4.53
N SER A 435 3.59 16.90 4.91
CA SER A 435 2.23 16.94 5.43
C SER A 435 1.26 16.47 4.33
N MET A 436 0.29 15.60 4.65
CA MET A 436 -0.80 15.21 3.72
C MET A 436 -1.66 16.40 3.24
N ARG A 437 -1.39 17.61 3.76
CA ARG A 437 -2.02 18.87 3.36
C ARG A 437 -1.77 19.24 1.91
N ASP A 438 -0.60 18.90 1.36
CA ASP A 438 -0.14 19.39 0.07
C ASP A 438 -0.14 18.30 -1.01
N VAL A 439 -1.11 17.37 -0.94
CA VAL A 439 -1.29 16.37 -2.00
C VAL A 439 -1.73 17.08 -3.29
N LYS A 440 -0.82 17.11 -4.26
CA LYS A 440 -1.10 17.59 -5.61
C LYS A 440 -1.74 16.47 -6.42
N VAL A 441 -2.74 16.81 -7.22
CA VAL A 441 -3.37 15.85 -8.15
C VAL A 441 -3.01 16.25 -9.56
N TYR A 442 -2.43 15.33 -10.32
CA TYR A 442 -2.09 15.53 -11.72
C TYR A 442 -3.09 14.83 -12.64
N CYS A 443 -3.43 15.52 -13.71
CA CYS A 443 -4.30 15.10 -14.79
C CYS A 443 -3.39 14.71 -15.96
N ILE A 444 -3.52 13.47 -16.45
CA ILE A 444 -2.70 12.92 -17.53
C ILE A 444 -3.59 12.47 -18.67
N GLU A 445 -3.39 13.08 -19.83
CA GLU A 445 -4.14 12.86 -21.06
C GLU A 445 -3.18 12.33 -22.14
N THR A 446 -3.48 11.18 -22.74
CA THR A 446 -2.75 10.69 -23.93
C THR A 446 -3.42 11.25 -25.18
N ASP A 447 -2.65 11.84 -26.09
CA ASP A 447 -3.17 12.26 -27.39
C ASP A 447 -3.64 11.03 -28.17
N LYS A 448 -4.95 10.89 -28.42
CA LYS A 448 -5.46 9.90 -29.37
C LYS A 448 -5.08 10.35 -30.77
N LYS A 449 -4.05 9.75 -31.36
CA LYS A 449 -3.73 9.97 -32.78
C LYS A 449 -4.53 9.05 -33.69
#